data_AF-A0A7X1GRF9-F1
#
_entry.id   AF-A0A7X1GRF9-F1
#
_cell.length_a   1.000
_cell.length_b   1.000
_cell.length_c   1.000
_cell.angle_alpha   90.00
_cell.angle_beta   90.00
_cell.angle_gamma   90.00
#
_symmetry.space_group_name_H-M   'P 1'
#
loop_
_entity.id
_entity.type
_entity.pdbx_description
1 polymer ?
#
loop_
_entity_poly.entity_id
_entity_poly.type
_entity_poly.pdbx_seq_one_letter_code
_entity_poly.pdbx_strand_id
1 'polypeptide(L)'
;MVFKVNIKMTTLAILFFLNYGIGYAESEIPTIFKYELPTVNKNYSHTVTFTHATHAMTYKISCAQCHHTLEPGALAVEETCVDCHDNAGWRRYFEARYFIPEAERYEYHILALHDQCINCHKDIKQHNRSATPPVACWGCHTRKKK
;
A
#
# COMPACT_ATOMS: atom_id res chain seq x y z
N MET A 1 -76.94 0.56 -28.58
CA MET A 1 -76.39 1.36 -27.46
C MET A 1 -75.12 0.66 -27.00
N VAL A 2 -73.90 1.10 -27.35
CA VAL A 2 -73.18 2.32 -26.88
C VAL A 2 -73.29 2.36 -25.34
N PHE A 3 -72.23 2.17 -24.55
CA PHE A 3 -71.07 3.05 -24.46
C PHE A 3 -69.77 2.32 -24.10
N LYS A 4 -68.73 2.53 -24.92
CA LYS A 4 -67.32 2.50 -24.50
C LYS A 4 -67.13 3.62 -23.47
N VAL A 5 -66.63 3.31 -22.28
CA VAL A 5 -66.15 4.35 -21.34
C VAL A 5 -64.63 4.30 -21.30
N ASN A 6 -64.06 5.38 -21.81
CA ASN A 6 -62.64 5.69 -21.92
C ASN A 6 -62.01 5.84 -20.53
N ILE A 7 -61.03 5.01 -20.20
CA ILE A 7 -60.13 5.24 -19.06
C ILE A 7 -59.15 6.32 -19.48
N LYS A 8 -59.42 7.56 -19.01
CA LYS A 8 -58.49 8.67 -19.18
C LYS A 8 -57.26 8.43 -18.32
N MET A 9 -56.15 8.30 -19.03
CA MET A 9 -54.77 8.40 -18.58
C MET A 9 -54.57 9.71 -17.80
N THR A 10 -54.65 9.66 -16.47
CA THR A 10 -54.17 10.74 -15.59
C THR A 10 -52.82 10.35 -15.04
N THR A 11 -51.78 10.86 -15.70
CA THR A 11 -50.42 10.99 -15.21
C THR A 11 -50.42 11.72 -13.86
N LEU A 12 -50.10 11.01 -12.78
CA LEU A 12 -49.70 11.61 -11.51
C LEU A 12 -48.25 11.22 -11.24
N ALA A 13 -47.37 12.19 -11.46
CA ALA A 13 -45.96 12.12 -11.12
C ALA A 13 -45.79 11.94 -9.61
N ILE A 14 -45.18 10.83 -9.20
CA ILE A 14 -44.52 10.73 -7.91
C ILE A 14 -43.07 10.36 -8.22
N LEU A 15 -42.25 11.39 -8.38
CA LEU A 15 -40.83 11.33 -8.11
C LEU A 15 -40.69 10.88 -6.64
N PHE A 16 -40.34 9.63 -6.40
CA PHE A 16 -39.78 9.21 -5.12
C PHE A 16 -38.35 8.76 -5.35
N PHE A 17 -37.46 9.65 -4.91
CA PHE A 17 -36.03 9.50 -4.78
C PHE A 17 -35.67 8.14 -4.18
N LEU A 18 -35.09 7.26 -4.99
CA LEU A 18 -34.17 6.24 -4.51
C LEU A 18 -32.87 6.37 -5.31
N ASN A 19 -32.29 7.56 -5.24
CA ASN A 19 -30.84 7.68 -5.21
C ASN A 19 -30.40 7.07 -3.88
N TYR A 20 -30.33 5.74 -3.81
CA TYR A 20 -29.35 5.10 -2.95
C TYR A 20 -28.01 5.54 -3.51
N GLY A 21 -27.54 6.70 -3.03
CA GLY A 21 -26.16 7.09 -3.17
C GLY A 21 -25.36 5.97 -2.53
N ILE A 22 -24.82 5.09 -3.37
CA ILE A 22 -23.75 4.21 -2.94
C ILE A 22 -22.59 5.17 -2.74
N GLY A 23 -22.48 5.67 -1.51
CA GLY A 23 -21.29 6.36 -1.04
C GLY A 23 -20.17 5.33 -0.99
N TYR A 24 -19.63 4.99 -2.16
CA TYR A 24 -18.27 4.48 -2.21
C TYR A 24 -17.41 5.66 -1.82
N ALA A 25 -17.04 5.72 -0.55
CA ALA A 25 -15.79 6.36 -0.19
C ALA A 25 -14.71 5.58 -0.94
N GLU A 26 -14.36 6.04 -2.14
CA GLU A 26 -13.22 5.51 -2.87
C GLU A 26 -12.02 5.81 -2.00
N SER A 27 -11.51 4.80 -1.29
CA SER A 27 -10.29 4.97 -0.50
C SER A 27 -9.18 5.24 -1.52
N GLU A 28 -8.79 6.50 -1.66
CA GLU A 28 -7.74 6.87 -2.58
C GLU A 28 -6.44 6.18 -2.16
N ILE A 29 -6.02 5.17 -2.93
CA ILE A 29 -4.74 4.49 -2.71
C ILE A 29 -3.66 5.56 -2.87
N PRO A 30 -2.83 5.82 -1.85
CA PRO A 30 -1.86 6.90 -1.91
C PRO A 30 -0.87 6.62 -3.04
N THR A 31 -0.88 7.48 -4.05
CA THR A 31 -0.06 7.30 -5.26
C THR A 31 1.43 7.32 -4.94
N ILE A 32 1.83 8.17 -3.99
CA ILE A 32 3.19 8.32 -3.49
C ILE A 32 3.16 8.29 -1.97
N PHE A 33 3.92 7.37 -1.38
CA PHE A 33 4.14 7.27 0.05
C PHE A 33 5.60 7.59 0.39
N LYS A 34 5.83 8.35 1.46
CA LYS A 34 7.19 8.70 1.91
C LYS A 34 7.45 8.10 3.28
N TYR A 35 8.44 7.21 3.35
CA TYR A 35 8.95 6.72 4.61
C TYR A 35 9.89 7.78 5.20
N GLU A 36 9.34 8.57 6.11
CA GLU A 36 10.09 9.52 6.94
C GLU A 36 10.13 9.00 8.36
N LEU A 37 11.30 8.55 8.81
CA LEU A 37 11.49 8.04 10.15
C LEU A 37 12.11 9.15 11.00
N PRO A 38 11.33 9.89 11.80
CA PRO A 38 11.83 11.04 12.56
C PRO A 38 12.90 10.64 13.58
N THR A 39 12.86 9.39 14.02
CA THR A 39 13.82 8.84 14.98
C THR A 39 15.15 8.50 14.33
N VAL A 40 15.24 8.23 13.02
CA VAL A 40 16.51 7.87 12.38
C VAL A 40 17.36 9.12 12.16
N ASN A 41 18.62 9.06 12.60
CA ASN A 41 19.56 10.14 12.34
C ASN A 41 19.73 10.30 10.83
N LYS A 42 19.39 11.47 10.30
CA LYS A 42 19.42 11.81 8.87
C LYS A 42 20.81 11.67 8.22
N ASN A 43 21.86 11.56 9.04
CA ASN A 43 23.21 11.25 8.58
C ASN A 43 23.40 9.77 8.19
N TYR A 44 22.54 8.86 8.67
CA TYR A 44 22.60 7.44 8.36
C TYR A 44 21.63 7.03 7.25
N SER A 45 20.56 7.78 7.04
CA SER A 45 19.52 7.43 6.08
C SER A 45 18.71 8.64 5.62
N HIS A 46 18.24 8.60 4.39
CA HIS A 46 17.34 9.59 3.78
C HIS A 46 15.95 9.02 3.56
N THR A 47 14.98 9.90 3.31
CA THR A 47 13.60 9.52 2.96
C THR A 47 13.57 8.51 1.82
N VAL A 48 12.79 7.44 1.99
CA VAL A 48 12.47 6.52 0.89
C VAL A 48 11.12 6.91 0.32
N THR A 49 11.05 7.08 -0.99
CA THR A 49 9.78 7.34 -1.69
C THR A 49 9.32 6.04 -2.33
N PHE A 50 8.08 5.66 -2.06
CA PHE A 50 7.40 4.49 -2.59
C PHE A 50 6.21 4.91 -3.44
N THR A 51 5.91 4.15 -4.49
CA THR A 51 4.81 4.45 -5.41
C THR A 51 3.92 3.22 -5.62
N HIS A 52 2.68 3.26 -5.12
CA HIS A 52 1.74 2.14 -5.27
C HIS A 52 1.45 1.85 -6.74
N ALA A 53 1.24 2.89 -7.56
CA ALA A 53 0.95 2.74 -8.99
C ALA A 53 2.05 1.96 -9.72
N THR A 54 3.33 2.21 -9.41
CA THR A 54 4.44 1.48 -10.04
C THR A 54 4.41 0.01 -9.65
N HIS A 55 4.21 -0.32 -8.37
CA HIS A 55 4.23 -1.71 -7.91
C HIS A 55 2.98 -2.48 -8.34
N ALA A 56 1.79 -1.92 -8.11
CA ALA A 56 0.53 -2.59 -8.40
C ALA A 56 0.13 -2.52 -9.88
N MET A 57 0.28 -1.36 -10.53
CA MET A 57 -0.22 -1.16 -11.89
C MET A 57 0.83 -1.46 -12.96
N THR A 58 2.08 -1.03 -12.76
CA THR A 58 3.16 -1.28 -13.74
C THR A 58 3.72 -2.69 -13.60
N TYR A 59 4.10 -3.08 -12.38
CA TYR A 59 4.72 -4.38 -12.11
C TYR A 59 3.74 -5.49 -11.73
N LYS A 60 2.44 -5.18 -11.62
CA LYS A 60 1.37 -6.15 -11.36
C LYS A 60 1.59 -6.96 -10.07
N ILE A 61 2.24 -6.35 -9.07
CA ILE A 61 2.42 -6.93 -7.74
C ILE A 61 1.08 -6.87 -7.02
N SER A 62 0.64 -8.00 -6.46
CA SER A 62 -0.65 -8.05 -5.76
C SER A 62 -0.59 -7.30 -4.42
N CYS A 63 -1.71 -6.74 -3.97
CA CYS A 63 -1.80 -6.03 -2.69
C CYS A 63 -1.35 -6.92 -1.52
N ALA A 64 -1.74 -8.20 -1.56
CA ALA A 64 -1.43 -9.20 -0.52
C ALA A 64 0.05 -9.57 -0.45
N GLN A 65 0.88 -9.24 -1.45
CA GLN A 65 2.32 -9.48 -1.36
C GLN A 65 3.02 -8.51 -0.41
N CYS A 66 2.45 -7.33 -0.13
CA CYS A 66 2.95 -6.38 0.87
C CYS A 66 2.03 -6.32 2.09
N HIS A 67 0.73 -6.21 1.87
CA HIS A 67 -0.29 -6.32 2.90
C HIS A 67 -0.60 -7.80 3.14
N HIS A 68 0.36 -8.53 3.69
CA HIS A 68 0.29 -9.99 3.83
C HIS A 68 -0.76 -10.47 4.85
N THR A 69 -1.42 -9.55 5.55
CA THR A 69 -2.61 -9.79 6.40
C THR A 69 -3.92 -9.40 5.71
N LEU A 70 -3.86 -8.94 4.46
CA LEU A 70 -5.04 -8.52 3.71
C LEU A 70 -5.89 -9.73 3.32
N GLU A 71 -7.14 -9.73 3.79
CA GLU A 71 -8.09 -10.79 3.49
C GLU A 71 -8.47 -10.83 2.00
N PRO A 72 -8.76 -12.02 1.43
CA PRO A 72 -9.23 -12.14 0.07
C PRO A 72 -10.50 -11.32 -0.18
N GLY A 73 -10.46 -10.42 -1.17
CA GLY A 73 -11.60 -9.58 -1.53
C GLY A 73 -11.76 -8.31 -0.68
N ALA A 74 -10.84 -8.03 0.24
CA ALA A 74 -10.81 -6.76 0.95
C ALA A 74 -10.64 -5.58 -0.03
N LEU A 75 -11.43 -4.53 0.18
CA LEU A 75 -11.44 -3.32 -0.64
C LEU A 75 -10.55 -2.20 -0.08
N ALA A 76 -10.08 -2.35 1.15
CA ALA A 76 -9.26 -1.38 1.85
C ALA A 76 -8.21 -2.09 2.71
N VAL A 77 -7.13 -1.35 3.00
CA VAL A 77 -6.10 -1.73 3.96
C VAL A 77 -6.41 -1.00 5.26
N GLU A 78 -6.74 -1.75 6.31
CA GLU A 78 -7.06 -1.19 7.63
C GLU A 78 -5.82 -1.04 8.52
N GLU A 79 -4.86 -1.95 8.37
CA GLU A 79 -3.63 -1.99 9.17
C GLU A 79 -2.39 -1.68 8.32
N THR A 80 -1.44 -1.01 8.94
CA THR A 80 -0.14 -0.67 8.38
C THR A 80 0.96 -1.48 9.05
N CYS A 81 2.16 -1.50 8.45
CA CYS A 81 3.28 -2.26 9.00
C CYS A 81 3.61 -1.91 10.46
N VAL A 82 3.39 -0.66 10.90
CA VAL A 82 3.72 -0.25 12.28
C VAL A 82 2.68 -0.72 13.30
N ASP A 83 1.49 -1.12 12.87
CA ASP A 83 0.45 -1.60 13.78
C ASP A 83 0.78 -3.00 14.34
N CYS A 84 1.61 -3.77 13.63
CA CYS A 84 2.09 -5.09 14.09
C CYS A 84 3.61 -5.17 14.28
N HIS A 85 4.39 -4.44 13.48
CA HIS A 85 5.85 -4.37 13.57
C HIS A 85 6.23 -3.04 14.22
N ASP A 86 5.85 -2.84 15.48
CA ASP A 86 5.83 -1.54 16.15
C ASP A 86 7.16 -1.15 16.82
N ASN A 87 8.12 -2.08 16.91
CA ASN A 87 9.34 -1.83 17.66
C ASN A 87 10.25 -0.82 16.94
N ALA A 88 10.30 0.39 17.51
CA ALA A 88 11.08 1.52 16.98
C ALA A 88 12.55 1.54 17.46
N GLY A 89 12.98 0.55 18.26
CA GLY A 89 14.28 0.55 18.94
C GLY A 89 15.50 0.42 18.01
N TRP A 90 15.30 0.00 16.75
CA TRP A 90 16.41 -0.34 15.86
C TRP A 90 16.55 0.57 14.64
N ARG A 91 17.79 0.91 14.30
CA ARG A 91 18.08 1.97 13.30
C ARG A 91 18.92 1.53 12.11
N ARG A 92 19.54 0.34 12.16
CA ARG A 92 20.49 -0.10 11.12
C ARG A 92 20.29 -1.55 10.72
N TYR A 93 19.71 -1.75 9.53
CA TYR A 93 19.41 -3.08 9.00
C TYR A 93 20.62 -4.04 9.03
N PHE A 94 21.79 -3.59 8.57
CA PHE A 94 22.97 -4.47 8.52
C PHE A 94 23.46 -4.92 9.89
N GLU A 95 23.32 -4.09 10.92
CA GLU A 95 23.80 -4.37 12.27
C GLU A 95 22.86 -5.34 13.00
N ALA A 96 21.57 -5.32 12.66
CA ALA A 96 20.56 -6.15 13.32
C ALA A 96 20.94 -7.62 13.38
N ARG A 97 21.62 -8.14 12.33
CA ARG A 97 22.06 -9.53 12.28
C ARG A 97 23.01 -9.96 13.40
N TYR A 98 23.68 -8.99 14.05
CA TYR A 98 24.63 -9.24 15.14
C TYR A 98 24.03 -9.13 16.53
N PHE A 99 22.88 -8.46 16.66
CA PHE A 99 22.31 -8.08 17.96
C PHE A 99 20.89 -8.60 18.18
N ILE A 100 20.15 -8.87 17.11
CA ILE A 100 18.76 -9.32 17.15
C ILE A 100 18.67 -10.72 16.54
N PRO A 101 18.19 -11.71 17.31
CA PRO A 101 17.87 -13.05 16.80
C PRO A 101 16.95 -12.97 15.58
N GLU A 102 17.15 -13.86 14.61
CA GLU A 102 16.39 -13.81 13.35
C GLU A 102 14.88 -13.83 13.54
N ALA A 103 14.38 -14.67 14.46
CA ALA A 103 12.97 -14.79 14.79
C ALA A 103 12.35 -13.48 15.32
N GLU A 104 13.14 -12.62 15.95
CA GLU A 104 12.68 -11.37 16.57
C GLU A 104 12.79 -10.16 15.63
N ARG A 105 13.50 -10.29 14.49
CA ARG A 105 13.74 -9.14 13.59
C ARG A 105 12.44 -8.55 13.05
N TYR A 106 11.43 -9.38 12.82
CA TYR A 106 10.16 -8.91 12.28
C TYR A 106 9.42 -7.99 13.24
N GLU A 107 9.64 -8.03 14.56
CA GLU A 107 9.01 -7.10 15.51
C GLU A 107 9.40 -5.64 15.24
N TYR A 108 10.57 -5.42 14.61
CA TYR A 108 11.09 -4.10 14.31
C TYR A 108 10.61 -3.59 12.96
N HIS A 109 9.83 -2.51 12.97
CA HIS A 109 9.29 -1.84 11.78
C HIS A 109 10.32 -1.70 10.64
N ILE A 110 11.53 -1.25 11.00
CA ILE A 110 12.60 -0.97 10.03
C ILE A 110 13.14 -2.24 9.41
N LEU A 111 13.24 -3.32 10.17
CA LEU A 111 13.76 -4.58 9.66
C LEU A 111 12.71 -5.24 8.77
N ALA A 112 11.44 -5.24 9.17
CA ALA A 112 10.32 -5.70 8.34
C ALA A 112 10.27 -4.95 7.00
N LEU A 113 10.41 -3.62 7.00
CA LEU A 113 10.45 -2.83 5.76
C LEU A 113 11.64 -3.20 4.85
N HIS A 114 12.83 -3.35 5.41
CA HIS A 114 14.00 -3.73 4.63
C HIS A 114 13.85 -5.14 4.06
N ASP A 115 13.29 -6.07 4.84
CA ASP A 115 13.06 -7.45 4.39
C ASP A 115 12.07 -7.49 3.22
N GLN A 116 10.90 -6.87 3.39
CA GLN A 116 9.84 -6.78 2.36
C GLN A 116 10.36 -6.17 1.04
N CYS A 117 11.06 -5.04 1.12
CA CYS A 117 11.52 -4.32 -0.07
C CYS A 117 12.73 -5.01 -0.73
N ILE A 118 13.77 -5.29 0.07
CA ILE A 118 15.06 -5.73 -0.48
C ILE A 118 14.99 -7.16 -0.98
N ASN A 119 14.26 -8.06 -0.31
CA ASN A 119 14.21 -9.45 -0.73
C ASN A 119 13.47 -9.62 -2.06
N CYS A 120 12.32 -8.94 -2.24
CA CYS A 120 11.62 -8.91 -3.52
C CYS A 120 12.51 -8.34 -4.63
N HIS A 121 13.20 -7.23 -4.38
CA HIS A 121 14.12 -6.64 -5.37
C HIS A 121 15.31 -7.55 -5.71
N LYS A 122 15.87 -8.26 -4.73
CA LYS A 122 16.94 -9.24 -4.94
C LYS A 122 16.45 -10.42 -5.77
N ASP A 123 15.27 -10.94 -5.46
CA ASP A 123 14.65 -12.05 -6.17
C ASP A 123 14.42 -11.71 -7.65
N ILE A 124 13.83 -10.53 -7.91
CA ILE A 124 13.66 -10.01 -9.28
C ILE A 124 15.00 -9.93 -10.00
N LYS A 125 16.05 -9.42 -9.34
CA LYS A 125 17.39 -9.30 -9.95
C LYS A 125 18.06 -10.65 -10.22
N GLN A 126 17.77 -11.67 -9.40
CA GLN A 126 18.25 -13.03 -9.62
C GLN A 126 17.60 -13.67 -10.85
N HIS A 127 16.29 -13.45 -11.03
CA HIS A 127 15.51 -14.03 -12.13
C HIS A 127 15.50 -13.17 -13.42
N ASN A 128 15.80 -11.89 -13.32
CA ASN A 128 15.89 -10.96 -14.43
C ASN A 128 17.02 -9.94 -14.20
N ARG A 129 18.20 -10.20 -14.75
CA ARG A 129 19.37 -9.32 -14.61
C ARG A 129 19.22 -7.95 -15.28
N SER A 130 18.28 -7.81 -16.22
CA SER A 130 17.98 -6.54 -16.89
C SER A 130 17.04 -5.66 -16.06
N ALA A 131 16.35 -6.24 -15.06
CA ALA A 131 15.57 -5.45 -14.12
C ALA A 131 16.51 -4.64 -13.21
N THR A 132 16.11 -3.39 -12.93
CA THR A 132 16.90 -2.44 -12.16
C THR A 132 16.29 -2.06 -10.80
N PRO A 133 15.62 -2.98 -10.05
CA PRO A 133 15.10 -2.61 -8.75
C PRO A 133 16.25 -2.29 -7.78
N PRO A 134 16.12 -1.25 -6.93
CA PRO A 134 17.19 -0.84 -6.04
C PRO A 134 17.38 -1.86 -4.91
N VAL A 135 18.58 -2.43 -4.79
CA VAL A 135 18.99 -3.31 -3.67
C VAL A 135 20.06 -2.69 -2.77
N ALA A 136 20.71 -1.64 -3.25
CA ALA A 136 21.73 -0.92 -2.49
C ALA A 136 21.08 0.17 -1.63
N CYS A 137 21.67 0.49 -0.48
CA CYS A 137 21.12 1.47 0.46
C CYS A 137 20.80 2.81 -0.22
N TRP A 138 21.72 3.34 -1.02
CA TRP A 138 21.54 4.61 -1.74
C TRP A 138 20.58 4.54 -2.93
N GLY A 139 20.20 3.33 -3.36
CA GLY A 139 19.20 3.13 -4.41
C GLY A 139 17.79 3.45 -3.90
N CYS A 140 17.51 3.17 -2.63
CA CYS A 140 16.25 3.52 -1.97
C CYS A 140 16.36 4.83 -1.18
N HIS A 141 17.43 5.00 -0.40
CA HIS A 141 17.70 6.19 0.40
C HIS A 141 18.34 7.29 -0.45
N THR A 142 17.53 7.85 -1.33
CA THR A 142 17.99 8.91 -2.22
C THR A 142 18.08 10.24 -1.48
N ARG A 143 19.23 10.91 -1.59
CA ARG A 143 19.38 12.28 -1.12
C ARG A 143 18.52 13.16 -2.03
N LYS A 144 17.64 14.01 -1.47
CA LYS A 144 16.96 15.04 -2.25
C LYS A 144 18.05 15.81 -3.03
N LYS A 145 17.95 15.86 -4.36
CA LYS A 145 18.75 16.79 -5.14
C LYS A 145 18.39 18.19 -4.62
N LYS A 146 19.41 18.96 -4.23
CA LYS A 146 19.26 20.37 -3.87
C LYS A 146 18.82 21.16 -5.09
#